data_AF-A0A399YD92-F1
#
_entry.id   AF-A0A399YD92-F1
#
_cell.length_a   1.000
_cell.length_b   1.000
_cell.length_c   1.000
_cell.angle_alpha   90.00
_cell.angle_beta   90.00
_cell.angle_gamma   90.00
#
_symmetry.space_group_name_H-M   'P 1'
#
loop_
_entity.id
_entity.type
_entity.pdbx_description
1 polymer ?
#
loop_
_entity_poly.entity_id
_entity_poly.type
_entity_poly.pdbx_seq_one_letter_code
_entity_poly.pdbx_strand_id
1 'polypeptide(L)'
;GLMKLKPDAMTQLKAWAFRNGITPSSAYRMIARLGLQNSIARVSKKARNDVVGKFLSFDSVDWNRTIAYSMGHVGQVYLNRVGREPHGIVTDAEYDQRLVEVSDALADLRDEGGQPILTKLIRGKDVYHGPYAGLGPDLHLELDHYAMIACPLFATEGRVMTSQIRGDSGCHRREGIFIAKGMGIQSGIELPEANILDLAPTILHLLGEPVPRIMDGRVLTEALVDPEPVRFSENAEEGVAAGSGFDADDAAQIEERLRGLGYL
;
A
#
# COMPACT_ATOMS: atom_id res chain seq x y z
N GLY A 1 7.91 8.15 -20.21
CA GLY A 1 6.85 7.99 -19.18
C GLY A 1 6.57 6.52 -19.02
N LEU A 2 6.69 6.01 -17.80
CA LEU A 2 6.68 4.59 -17.42
C LEU A 2 5.26 3.99 -17.41
N MET A 3 4.24 4.80 -17.14
CA MET A 3 2.82 4.44 -17.26
C MET A 3 2.22 5.08 -18.50
N LYS A 4 1.36 4.35 -19.22
CA LYS A 4 0.69 4.81 -20.44
C LYS A 4 -0.82 4.81 -20.24
N LEU A 5 -1.47 5.85 -20.74
CA LEU A 5 -2.93 5.90 -20.82
C LEU A 5 -3.39 5.42 -22.19
N LYS A 6 -4.57 4.81 -22.24
CA LYS A 6 -5.21 4.39 -23.49
C LYS A 6 -5.37 5.58 -24.45
N PRO A 7 -5.16 5.40 -25.76
CA PRO A 7 -5.23 6.50 -26.72
C PRO A 7 -6.66 6.93 -27.07
N ASP A 8 -7.68 6.26 -26.54
CA ASP A 8 -9.08 6.55 -26.86
C ASP A 8 -9.52 7.94 -26.36
N ALA A 9 -10.49 8.52 -27.06
CA ALA A 9 -10.93 9.90 -26.82
C ALA A 9 -11.46 10.12 -25.39
N MET A 10 -12.13 9.13 -24.80
CA MET A 10 -12.69 9.24 -23.46
C MET A 10 -11.58 9.28 -22.40
N THR A 11 -10.60 8.38 -22.51
CA THR A 11 -9.42 8.38 -21.65
C THR A 11 -8.64 9.68 -21.75
N GLN A 12 -8.41 10.18 -22.96
CA GLN A 12 -7.68 11.44 -23.15
C GLN A 12 -8.45 12.65 -22.59
N LEU A 13 -9.79 12.66 -22.70
CA LEU A 13 -10.64 13.67 -22.06
C LEU A 13 -10.51 13.62 -20.53
N LYS A 14 -10.58 12.42 -19.94
CA LYS A 14 -10.37 12.22 -18.49
C LYS A 14 -8.99 12.68 -18.03
N ALA A 15 -7.96 12.38 -18.83
CA ALA A 15 -6.58 12.80 -18.54
C ALA A 15 -6.42 14.32 -18.60
N TRP A 16 -7.02 14.96 -19.61
CA TRP A 16 -7.08 16.41 -19.71
C TRP A 16 -7.79 17.02 -18.50
N ALA A 17 -8.96 16.50 -18.13
CA ALA A 17 -9.73 16.95 -16.97
C ALA A 17 -8.90 16.84 -15.68
N PHE A 18 -8.25 15.70 -15.46
CA PHE A 18 -7.37 15.47 -14.31
C PHE A 18 -6.22 16.49 -14.23
N ARG A 19 -5.51 16.74 -15.34
CA ARG A 19 -4.42 17.73 -15.42
C ARG A 19 -4.88 19.17 -15.17
N ASN A 20 -6.16 19.46 -15.40
CA ASN A 20 -6.78 20.76 -15.12
C ASN A 20 -7.48 20.80 -13.75
N GLY A 21 -7.20 19.84 -12.86
CA GLY A 21 -7.71 19.82 -11.48
C GLY A 21 -9.16 19.35 -11.34
N ILE A 22 -9.77 18.77 -12.38
CA ILE A 22 -11.10 18.16 -12.31
C ILE A 22 -10.93 16.71 -11.86
N THR A 23 -11.07 16.49 -10.55
CA THR A 23 -10.77 15.22 -9.89
C THR A 23 -11.84 14.92 -8.83
N PRO A 24 -11.94 13.68 -8.31
CA PRO A 24 -12.92 13.35 -7.28
C PRO A 24 -12.84 14.29 -6.07
N SER A 25 -11.63 14.68 -5.68
CA SER A 25 -11.37 15.57 -4.55
C SER A 25 -11.82 17.02 -4.80
N SER A 26 -11.63 17.56 -6.00
CA SER A 26 -12.12 18.91 -6.32
C SER A 26 -13.65 18.95 -6.42
N ALA A 27 -14.27 17.91 -6.99
CA ALA A 27 -15.72 17.76 -7.00
C ALA A 27 -16.29 17.68 -5.57
N TYR A 28 -15.67 16.89 -4.69
CA TYR A 28 -16.07 16.80 -3.29
C TYR A 28 -15.94 18.14 -2.55
N ARG A 29 -14.81 18.86 -2.70
CA ARG A 29 -14.61 20.19 -2.09
C ARG A 29 -15.66 21.18 -2.56
N MET A 30 -16.07 21.14 -3.82
CA MET A 30 -17.14 21.99 -4.34
C MET A 30 -18.49 21.67 -3.68
N ILE A 31 -18.85 20.39 -3.59
CA ILE A 31 -20.10 19.94 -2.94
C ILE A 31 -20.12 20.35 -1.45
N ALA A 32 -18.99 20.18 -0.76
CA ALA A 32 -18.85 20.57 0.64
C ALA A 32 -18.96 22.09 0.85
N ARG A 33 -18.36 22.90 -0.02
CA ARG A 33 -18.52 24.38 0.00
C ARG A 33 -19.97 24.82 -0.19
N LEU A 34 -20.76 24.04 -0.93
CA LEU A 34 -22.19 24.30 -1.13
C LEU A 34 -23.08 23.78 0.02
N GLY A 35 -22.50 23.20 1.08
CA GLY A 35 -23.26 22.67 2.23
C GLY A 35 -23.99 21.36 1.94
N LEU A 36 -23.68 20.69 0.83
CA LEU A 36 -24.39 19.50 0.35
C LEU A 36 -23.68 18.18 0.74
N GLN A 37 -22.66 18.23 1.59
CA GLN A 37 -21.88 17.06 1.99
C GLN A 37 -22.72 15.97 2.67
N ASN A 38 -23.76 16.36 3.42
CA ASN A 38 -24.65 15.43 4.12
C ASN A 38 -25.66 14.75 3.17
N SER A 39 -25.81 15.27 1.94
CA SER A 39 -26.65 14.67 0.90
C SER A 39 -25.94 13.53 0.16
N ILE A 40 -24.60 13.48 0.21
CA ILE A 40 -23.79 12.41 -0.41
C ILE A 40 -24.10 11.05 0.24
N ALA A 41 -24.41 11.03 1.54
CA ALA A 41 -24.83 9.82 2.25
C ALA A 41 -26.18 9.26 1.76
N ARG A 42 -26.97 10.06 1.03
CA ARG A 42 -28.26 9.65 0.44
C ARG A 42 -28.14 9.17 -1.00
N VAL A 43 -26.94 9.23 -1.59
CA VAL A 43 -26.68 8.76 -2.96
C VAL A 43 -26.43 7.26 -2.93
N SER A 44 -27.09 6.52 -3.83
CA SER A 44 -26.90 5.07 -3.91
C SER A 44 -25.44 4.71 -4.22
N LYS A 45 -25.00 3.55 -3.71
CA LYS A 45 -23.65 3.01 -3.97
C LYS A 45 -23.34 2.95 -5.48
N LYS A 46 -24.33 2.56 -6.30
CA LYS A 46 -24.25 2.53 -7.77
C LYS A 46 -24.01 3.90 -8.37
N ALA A 47 -24.83 4.91 -8.01
CA ALA A 47 -24.66 6.26 -8.54
C ALA A 47 -23.32 6.89 -8.12
N ARG A 48 -22.82 6.57 -6.92
CA ARG A 48 -21.48 6.98 -6.50
C ARG A 48 -20.39 6.32 -7.35
N ASN A 49 -20.49 5.03 -7.61
CA ASN A 49 -19.53 4.30 -8.45
C ASN A 49 -19.56 4.83 -9.90
N ASP A 50 -20.73 5.08 -10.47
CA ASP A 50 -20.88 5.66 -11.82
C ASP A 50 -20.22 7.04 -11.93
N VAL A 51 -20.32 7.86 -10.87
CA VAL A 51 -19.66 9.17 -10.80
C VAL A 51 -18.15 9.01 -10.70
N VAL A 52 -17.65 8.09 -9.86
CA VAL A 52 -16.22 7.82 -9.71
C VAL A 52 -15.63 7.28 -11.02
N GLY A 53 -16.33 6.39 -11.72
CA GLY A 53 -15.91 5.81 -13.00
C GLY A 53 -15.80 6.82 -14.16
N LYS A 54 -16.34 8.03 -13.99
CA LYS A 54 -16.15 9.13 -14.95
C LYS A 54 -14.81 9.83 -14.80
N PHE A 55 -14.12 9.66 -13.68
CA PHE A 55 -12.77 10.19 -13.50
C PHE A 55 -11.72 9.26 -14.12
N LEU A 56 -10.49 9.77 -14.19
CA LEU A 56 -9.33 8.98 -14.55
C LEU A 56 -9.13 7.88 -13.50
N SER A 57 -8.91 6.64 -13.95
CA SER A 57 -8.77 5.45 -13.10
C SER A 57 -7.77 4.47 -13.72
N PHE A 58 -7.48 3.35 -13.05
CA PHE A 58 -6.68 2.28 -13.65
C PHE A 58 -7.32 1.68 -14.92
N ASP A 59 -8.63 1.79 -15.10
CA ASP A 59 -9.29 1.39 -16.36
C ASP A 59 -8.85 2.25 -17.56
N SER A 60 -8.28 3.41 -17.30
CA SER A 60 -7.74 4.31 -18.32
C SER A 60 -6.29 3.98 -18.70
N VAL A 61 -5.65 3.03 -18.00
CA VAL A 61 -4.27 2.62 -18.24
C VAL A 61 -4.20 1.64 -19.40
N ASP A 62 -3.23 1.86 -20.28
CA ASP A 62 -2.84 0.95 -21.34
C ASP A 62 -1.77 0.00 -20.80
N TRP A 63 -2.22 -1.12 -20.22
CA TRP A 63 -1.34 -2.08 -19.55
C TRP A 63 -0.33 -2.72 -20.50
N ASN A 64 -0.71 -2.95 -21.75
CA ASN A 64 0.19 -3.51 -22.78
C ASN A 64 1.39 -2.60 -23.13
N ARG A 65 1.40 -1.36 -22.64
CA ARG A 65 2.49 -0.40 -22.87
C ARG A 65 3.03 0.23 -21.58
N THR A 66 2.50 -0.21 -20.43
CA THR A 66 2.89 0.30 -19.12
C THR A 66 3.98 -0.57 -18.53
N ILE A 67 5.10 0.06 -18.16
CA ILE A 67 6.28 -0.58 -17.57
C ILE A 67 6.13 -0.64 -16.05
N ALA A 68 5.69 0.45 -15.43
CA ALA A 68 5.57 0.55 -13.99
C ALA A 68 4.34 1.36 -13.57
N TYR A 69 3.80 1.03 -12.41
CA TYR A 69 2.64 1.68 -11.81
C TYR A 69 2.81 1.74 -10.29
N SER A 70 2.11 2.66 -9.63
CA SER A 70 2.09 2.75 -8.17
C SER A 70 0.70 2.40 -7.68
N MET A 71 0.64 1.52 -6.68
CA MET A 71 -0.61 1.05 -6.09
C MET A 71 -0.42 0.86 -4.59
N GLY A 72 -1.26 1.52 -3.79
CA GLY A 72 -1.13 1.54 -2.34
C GLY A 72 -1.01 2.97 -1.81
N HIS A 73 -0.80 3.08 -0.51
CA HIS A 73 -0.87 4.33 0.24
C HIS A 73 0.49 4.82 0.76
N VAL A 74 1.57 4.06 0.54
CA VAL A 74 2.87 4.30 1.19
C VAL A 74 4.03 4.08 0.22
N GLY A 75 3.91 4.60 -1.01
CA GLY A 75 5.03 4.64 -1.96
C GLY A 75 5.37 3.30 -2.62
N GLN A 76 4.45 2.33 -2.64
CA GLN A 76 4.64 1.08 -3.37
C GLN A 76 4.65 1.31 -4.89
N VAL A 77 5.63 0.74 -5.58
CA VAL A 77 5.74 0.75 -7.04
C VAL A 77 5.98 -0.67 -7.54
N TYR A 78 5.23 -1.02 -8.58
CA TYR A 78 5.23 -2.32 -9.22
C TYR A 78 5.69 -2.17 -10.67
N LEU A 79 6.53 -3.08 -11.13
CA LEU A 79 6.77 -3.33 -12.54
C LEU A 79 5.63 -4.19 -13.10
N ASN A 80 5.19 -3.93 -14.32
CA ASN A 80 4.16 -4.73 -14.97
C ASN A 80 4.79 -6.00 -15.56
N ARG A 81 5.01 -7.03 -14.74
CA ARG A 81 5.80 -8.22 -15.03
C ARG A 81 4.99 -9.31 -15.71
N VAL A 82 5.63 -9.97 -16.68
CA VAL A 82 5.08 -11.16 -17.32
C VAL A 82 4.86 -12.26 -16.27
N GLY A 83 3.66 -12.82 -16.23
CA GLY A 83 3.31 -13.94 -15.33
C GLY A 83 2.87 -13.54 -13.92
N ARG A 84 3.09 -12.27 -13.50
CA ARG A 84 2.51 -11.73 -12.25
C ARG A 84 1.29 -10.86 -12.55
N GLU A 85 1.39 -9.98 -13.52
CA GLU A 85 0.28 -9.13 -13.97
C GLU A 85 -0.43 -9.73 -15.20
N PRO A 86 -1.78 -9.61 -15.31
CA PRO A 86 -2.54 -10.16 -16.44
C PRO A 86 -2.09 -9.67 -17.83
N HIS A 87 -1.57 -8.45 -17.89
CA HIS A 87 -1.08 -7.79 -19.11
C HIS A 87 0.40 -7.39 -18.96
N GLY A 88 1.16 -8.19 -18.21
CA GLY A 88 2.59 -8.01 -17.98
C GLY A 88 3.40 -7.92 -19.26
N ILE A 89 4.32 -6.96 -19.32
CA ILE A 89 5.23 -6.75 -20.47
C ILE A 89 6.70 -6.76 -20.08
N VAL A 90 7.02 -6.57 -18.80
CA VAL A 90 8.40 -6.58 -18.29
C VAL A 90 8.82 -8.04 -18.07
N THR A 91 9.78 -8.51 -18.85
CA THR A 91 10.35 -9.85 -18.70
C THR A 91 11.34 -9.90 -17.54
N ASP A 92 11.64 -11.10 -17.03
CA ASP A 92 12.66 -11.26 -15.98
C ASP A 92 14.06 -10.80 -16.45
N ALA A 93 14.36 -10.92 -17.75
CA ALA A 93 15.61 -10.44 -18.34
C ALA A 93 15.73 -8.91 -18.33
N GLU A 94 14.60 -8.19 -18.40
CA GLU A 94 14.56 -6.73 -18.36
C GLU A 94 14.38 -6.18 -16.94
N TYR A 95 14.06 -7.03 -15.96
CA TYR A 95 13.63 -6.63 -14.63
C TYR A 95 14.57 -5.62 -13.97
N ASP A 96 15.85 -5.97 -13.82
CA ASP A 96 16.82 -5.11 -13.15
C ASP A 96 17.06 -3.79 -13.91
N GLN A 97 17.04 -3.82 -15.24
CA GLN A 97 17.16 -2.62 -16.07
C GLN A 97 15.97 -1.68 -15.87
N ARG A 98 14.74 -2.22 -15.90
CA ARG A 98 13.52 -1.43 -15.67
C ARG A 98 13.45 -0.90 -14.24
N LEU A 99 13.93 -1.66 -13.27
CA LEU A 99 14.02 -1.22 -11.89
C LEU A 99 14.92 0.02 -11.75
N VAL A 100 16.07 0.04 -12.43
CA VAL A 100 16.96 1.20 -12.49
C VAL A 100 16.28 2.38 -13.19
N GLU A 101 15.66 2.16 -14.36
CA GLU A 101 14.93 3.20 -15.09
C GLU A 101 13.86 3.89 -14.21
N VAL A 102 13.11 3.09 -13.45
CA VAL A 102 12.09 3.59 -12.51
C VAL A 102 12.73 4.30 -11.34
N SER A 103 13.82 3.76 -10.78
CA SER A 103 14.53 4.35 -9.65
C SER A 103 15.09 5.73 -10.00
N ASP A 104 15.74 5.86 -11.15
CA ASP A 104 16.33 7.11 -11.62
C ASP A 104 15.26 8.18 -11.86
N ALA A 105 14.12 7.79 -12.45
CA ALA A 105 13.00 8.69 -12.67
C ALA A 105 12.37 9.22 -11.36
N LEU A 106 12.48 8.47 -10.27
CA LEU A 106 11.93 8.82 -8.95
C LEU A 106 12.95 9.52 -8.03
N ALA A 107 14.25 9.32 -8.26
CA ALA A 107 15.32 9.95 -7.49
C ALA A 107 15.33 11.49 -7.62
N ASP A 108 14.82 12.01 -8.73
CA ASP A 108 14.74 13.45 -9.01
C ASP A 108 13.47 14.13 -8.50
N LEU A 109 12.64 13.43 -7.71
CA LEU A 109 11.48 14.05 -7.09
C LEU A 109 11.91 15.16 -6.12
N ARG A 110 11.34 16.36 -6.32
CA ARG A 110 11.53 17.55 -5.50
C ARG A 110 10.20 18.13 -5.07
N ASP A 111 10.15 18.74 -3.89
CA ASP A 111 8.99 19.50 -3.41
C ASP A 111 8.82 20.85 -4.14
N GLU A 112 7.77 21.59 -3.79
CA GLU A 112 7.50 22.93 -4.34
C GLU A 112 8.63 23.93 -4.03
N GLY A 113 9.44 23.68 -2.99
CA GLY A 113 10.63 24.45 -2.62
C GLY A 113 11.93 23.96 -3.27
N GLY A 114 11.89 22.91 -4.10
CA GLY A 114 13.04 22.30 -4.77
C GLY A 114 13.86 21.32 -3.91
N GLN A 115 13.40 20.95 -2.72
CA GLN A 115 14.09 19.99 -1.85
C GLN A 115 13.83 18.54 -2.28
N PRO A 116 14.83 17.65 -2.26
CA PRO A 116 14.64 16.23 -2.51
C PRO A 116 13.71 15.61 -1.45
N ILE A 117 12.68 14.90 -1.92
CA ILE A 117 11.71 14.24 -1.04
C ILE A 117 11.93 12.74 -0.89
N LEU A 118 12.72 12.12 -1.78
CA LEU A 118 13.03 10.70 -1.67
C LEU A 118 14.10 10.50 -0.58
N THR A 119 13.69 9.97 0.57
CA THR A 119 14.60 9.61 1.66
C THR A 119 15.31 8.30 1.36
N LYS A 120 14.55 7.28 0.94
CA LYS A 120 15.08 5.95 0.66
C LYS A 120 14.26 5.26 -0.42
N LEU A 121 14.95 4.51 -1.25
CA LEU A 121 14.36 3.59 -2.22
C LEU A 121 14.72 2.17 -1.80
N ILE A 122 13.71 1.39 -1.43
CA ILE A 122 13.86 0.02 -0.93
C ILE A 122 13.42 -0.92 -2.04
N ARG A 123 14.26 -1.89 -2.41
CA ARG A 123 13.91 -2.90 -3.42
C ARG A 123 13.23 -4.06 -2.72
N GLY A 124 12.08 -4.50 -3.25
CA GLY A 124 11.32 -5.61 -2.67
C GLY A 124 12.16 -6.88 -2.53
N LYS A 125 12.99 -7.19 -3.53
CA LYS A 125 13.88 -8.37 -3.52
C LYS A 125 14.91 -8.39 -2.38
N ASP A 126 15.24 -7.22 -1.81
CA ASP A 126 16.22 -7.09 -0.73
C ASP A 126 15.59 -7.27 0.65
N VAL A 127 14.25 -7.22 0.76
CA VAL A 127 13.52 -7.20 2.06
C VAL A 127 12.41 -8.24 2.18
N TYR A 128 11.85 -8.73 1.08
CA TYR A 128 10.76 -9.69 1.09
C TYR A 128 11.29 -11.11 0.94
N HIS A 129 10.80 -12.01 1.80
CA HIS A 129 11.19 -13.42 1.83
C HIS A 129 9.96 -14.33 1.92
N GLY A 130 10.16 -15.62 1.66
CA GLY A 130 9.09 -16.62 1.72
C GLY A 130 8.28 -16.76 0.42
N PRO A 131 7.26 -17.64 0.42
CA PRO A 131 6.56 -18.09 -0.78
C PRO A 131 5.78 -16.97 -1.50
N TYR A 132 5.45 -15.90 -0.79
CA TYR A 132 4.69 -14.76 -1.33
C TYR A 132 5.54 -13.53 -1.64
N ALA A 133 6.87 -13.61 -1.48
CA ALA A 133 7.76 -12.46 -1.71
C ALA A 133 7.62 -11.86 -3.13
N GLY A 134 7.33 -12.70 -4.13
CA GLY A 134 7.11 -12.27 -5.51
C GLY A 134 5.83 -11.47 -5.76
N LEU A 135 4.87 -11.49 -4.83
CA LEU A 135 3.61 -10.74 -4.92
C LEU A 135 3.72 -9.30 -4.39
N GLY A 136 4.79 -9.00 -3.66
CA GLY A 136 5.05 -7.67 -3.12
C GLY A 136 5.43 -6.64 -4.20
N PRO A 137 5.49 -5.35 -3.82
CA PRO A 137 5.97 -4.31 -4.71
C PRO A 137 7.45 -4.51 -5.06
N ASP A 138 7.84 -4.08 -6.26
CA ASP A 138 9.23 -4.18 -6.69
C ASP A 138 10.10 -3.09 -6.05
N LEU A 139 9.49 -1.93 -5.78
CA LEU A 139 10.10 -0.80 -5.08
C LEU A 139 9.14 -0.25 -4.02
N HIS A 140 9.72 0.22 -2.92
CA HIS A 140 9.04 0.99 -1.90
C HIS A 140 9.79 2.31 -1.69
N LEU A 141 9.06 3.41 -1.80
CA LEU A 141 9.58 4.75 -1.64
C LEU A 141 9.30 5.25 -0.21
N GLU A 142 10.37 5.51 0.53
CA GLU A 142 10.30 6.31 1.75
C GLU A 142 10.41 7.78 1.35
N LEU A 143 9.30 8.52 1.48
CA LEU A 143 9.24 9.94 1.13
C LEU A 143 9.24 10.78 2.40
N ASP A 144 10.24 11.67 2.52
CA ASP A 144 10.46 12.58 3.65
C ASP A 144 10.31 11.89 5.02
N HIS A 145 11.04 10.78 5.24
CA HIS A 145 10.97 9.98 6.47
C HIS A 145 9.53 9.57 6.85
N TYR A 146 8.71 9.23 5.85
CA TYR A 146 7.27 8.95 5.95
C TYR A 146 6.39 10.13 6.40
N ALA A 147 6.90 11.37 6.39
CA ALA A 147 6.07 12.56 6.53
C ALA A 147 5.21 12.81 5.28
N MET A 148 5.64 12.28 4.12
CA MET A 148 4.87 12.28 2.89
C MET A 148 4.42 10.87 2.53
N ILE A 149 3.17 10.73 2.13
CA ILE A 149 2.62 9.48 1.62
C ILE A 149 2.19 9.60 0.17
N ALA A 150 2.42 8.54 -0.60
CA ALA A 150 1.85 8.43 -1.93
C ALA A 150 0.35 8.18 -1.81
N CYS A 151 -0.46 9.10 -2.31
CA CYS A 151 -1.90 8.91 -2.33
C CYS A 151 -2.26 7.88 -3.41
N PRO A 152 -3.09 6.86 -3.10
CA PRO A 152 -3.54 5.93 -4.12
C PRO A 152 -4.44 6.64 -5.12
N LEU A 153 -4.47 6.09 -6.33
CA LEU A 153 -5.43 6.42 -7.38
C LEU A 153 -5.27 7.86 -7.87
N PHE A 154 -5.83 8.15 -9.03
CA PHE A 154 -5.89 9.49 -9.63
C PHE A 154 -6.81 10.45 -8.84
N ALA A 155 -6.77 10.38 -7.52
CA ALA A 155 -7.62 11.08 -6.56
C ALA A 155 -7.10 12.48 -6.21
N THR A 156 -5.88 12.83 -6.60
CA THR A 156 -5.22 14.11 -6.27
C THR A 156 -5.54 15.22 -7.28
N GLU A 157 -4.87 16.36 -7.25
CA GLU A 157 -5.24 17.59 -7.99
C GLU A 157 -4.50 17.76 -9.34
N GLY A 158 -4.13 16.68 -10.03
CA GLY A 158 -3.28 16.78 -11.24
C GLY A 158 -1.84 17.22 -10.96
N ARG A 159 -1.52 17.51 -9.69
CA ARG A 159 -0.20 17.82 -9.17
C ARG A 159 0.46 16.56 -8.62
N VAL A 160 1.78 16.52 -8.68
CA VAL A 160 2.59 15.45 -8.08
C VAL A 160 2.49 15.50 -6.55
N MET A 161 2.41 16.71 -5.98
CA MET A 161 2.21 16.94 -4.55
C MET A 161 0.94 17.72 -4.31
N THR A 162 0.23 17.36 -3.25
CA THR A 162 -0.98 18.05 -2.82
C THR A 162 -0.94 18.27 -1.32
N SER A 163 -1.60 19.33 -0.85
CA SER A 163 -1.95 19.45 0.55
C SER A 163 -2.71 18.23 1.02
N GLN A 164 -2.62 17.94 2.32
CA GLN A 164 -3.29 16.80 2.93
C GLN A 164 -4.79 16.80 2.58
N ILE A 165 -5.23 15.74 1.89
CA ILE A 165 -6.61 15.61 1.41
C ILE A 165 -7.54 15.14 2.55
N ARG A 166 -6.99 14.37 3.50
CA ARG A 166 -7.69 13.83 4.66
C ARG A 166 -7.29 14.60 5.92
N GLY A 167 -8.22 14.79 6.86
CA GLY A 167 -7.95 15.39 8.17
C GLY A 167 -7.24 14.45 9.13
N ASP A 168 -6.35 13.60 8.63
CA ASP A 168 -5.64 12.62 9.44
C ASP A 168 -4.60 13.36 10.30
N SER A 169 -4.61 13.17 11.62
CA SER A 169 -3.68 13.85 12.52
C SER A 169 -2.31 13.16 12.62
N GLY A 170 -2.11 12.05 11.91
CA GLY A 170 -0.86 11.28 11.91
C GLY A 170 -0.80 10.25 10.79
N CYS A 171 0.40 9.78 10.51
CA CYS A 171 0.68 8.71 9.54
C CYS A 171 1.70 7.71 10.10
N HIS A 172 1.96 6.64 9.36
CA HIS A 172 2.91 5.61 9.74
C HIS A 172 4.34 6.16 9.79
N ARG A 173 5.11 5.76 10.80
CA ARG A 173 6.56 5.97 10.89
C ARG A 173 7.25 4.65 11.22
N ARG A 174 8.57 4.58 11.03
CA ARG A 174 9.36 3.37 11.30
C ARG A 174 9.39 3.05 12.79
N GLU A 175 9.64 4.07 13.61
CA GLU A 175 9.71 3.94 15.07
C GLU A 175 8.31 4.07 15.67
N GLY A 176 7.92 3.07 16.48
CA GLY A 176 6.67 3.04 17.23
C GLY A 176 6.89 3.22 18.73
N ILE A 177 5.80 3.11 19.49
CA ILE A 177 5.84 3.07 20.95
C ILE A 177 5.46 1.66 21.40
N PHE A 178 6.31 1.05 22.21
CA PHE A 178 6.04 -0.23 22.87
C PHE A 178 5.92 -0.02 24.38
N ILE A 179 4.86 -0.57 24.98
CA ILE A 179 4.64 -0.53 26.43
C ILE A 179 4.11 -1.90 26.85
N ALA A 180 4.77 -2.51 27.84
CA ALA A 180 4.30 -3.73 28.49
C ALA A 180 4.17 -3.51 29.99
N LYS A 181 3.13 -4.07 30.60
CA LYS A 181 2.89 -4.01 32.04
C LYS A 181 2.07 -5.21 32.49
N GLY A 182 2.52 -5.90 33.52
CA GLY A 182 1.81 -7.03 34.09
C GLY A 182 2.69 -7.87 34.99
N MET A 183 2.12 -8.93 35.54
CA MET A 183 2.88 -9.97 36.23
C MET A 183 3.85 -10.64 35.25
N GLY A 184 5.10 -10.84 35.66
CA GLY A 184 6.13 -11.43 34.80
C GLY A 184 6.77 -10.48 33.79
N ILE A 185 6.39 -9.19 33.78
CA ILE A 185 7.05 -8.16 32.95
C ILE A 185 8.06 -7.38 33.80
N GLN A 186 9.28 -7.27 33.32
CA GLN A 186 10.32 -6.46 33.95
C GLN A 186 10.01 -4.97 33.84
N SER A 187 10.39 -4.19 34.86
CA SER A 187 10.15 -2.74 34.93
C SER A 187 11.42 -1.96 34.64
N GLY A 188 11.29 -0.78 34.02
CA GLY A 188 12.39 0.17 33.83
C GLY A 188 13.42 -0.25 32.77
N ILE A 189 13.05 -1.16 31.88
CA ILE A 189 13.88 -1.61 30.76
C ILE A 189 13.42 -0.97 29.46
N GLU A 190 14.40 -0.65 28.63
CA GLU A 190 14.23 -0.17 27.26
C GLU A 190 14.57 -1.29 26.28
N LEU A 191 13.80 -1.38 25.20
CA LEU A 191 13.97 -2.40 24.16
C LEU A 191 14.15 -1.72 22.79
N PRO A 192 15.29 -1.07 22.54
CA PRO A 192 15.52 -0.31 21.30
C PRO A 192 15.50 -1.19 20.04
N GLU A 193 15.82 -2.48 20.19
CA GLU A 193 15.85 -3.47 19.11
C GLU A 193 14.54 -4.25 18.96
N ALA A 194 13.49 -3.90 19.71
CA ALA A 194 12.19 -4.58 19.59
C ALA A 194 11.53 -4.25 18.25
N ASN A 195 11.01 -5.28 17.60
CA ASN A 195 10.27 -5.16 16.36
C ASN A 195 8.77 -5.43 16.58
N ILE A 196 7.90 -4.82 15.76
CA ILE A 196 6.46 -5.11 15.79
C ILE A 196 6.17 -6.60 15.57
N LEU A 197 7.02 -7.30 14.81
CA LEU A 197 6.91 -8.73 14.55
C LEU A 197 7.18 -9.58 15.80
N ASP A 198 7.87 -9.04 16.80
CA ASP A 198 8.18 -9.73 18.05
C ASP A 198 6.98 -9.81 19.01
N LEU A 199 5.92 -9.01 18.76
CA LEU A 199 4.75 -8.96 19.63
C LEU A 199 4.00 -10.29 19.65
N ALA A 200 3.66 -10.82 18.48
CA ALA A 200 2.92 -12.08 18.36
C ALA A 200 3.63 -13.26 19.06
N PRO A 201 4.91 -13.57 18.78
CA PRO A 201 5.61 -14.67 19.46
C PRO A 201 5.75 -14.41 20.97
N THR A 202 5.97 -13.16 21.41
CA THR A 202 6.05 -12.83 22.84
C THR A 202 4.70 -13.07 23.55
N ILE A 203 3.59 -12.68 22.93
CA ILE A 203 2.25 -12.90 23.48
C ILE A 203 1.93 -14.40 23.56
N LEU A 204 2.22 -15.18 22.52
CA LEU A 204 2.04 -16.64 22.55
C LEU A 204 2.85 -17.28 23.68
N HIS A 205 4.11 -16.88 23.83
CA HIS A 205 4.96 -17.36 24.91
C HIS A 205 4.37 -17.06 26.30
N LEU A 206 3.89 -15.83 26.53
CA LEU A 206 3.24 -15.42 27.78
C LEU A 206 1.94 -16.18 28.06
N LEU A 207 1.22 -16.59 27.02
CA LEU A 207 0.02 -17.42 27.12
C LEU A 207 0.33 -18.91 27.36
N GLY A 208 1.61 -19.30 27.33
CA GLY A 208 2.00 -20.71 27.40
C GLY A 208 1.66 -21.49 26.13
N GLU A 209 1.54 -20.82 24.99
CA GLU A 209 1.35 -21.45 23.68
C GLU A 209 2.70 -21.62 22.95
N PRO A 210 2.87 -22.69 22.15
CA PRO A 210 4.07 -22.85 21.34
C PRO A 210 4.11 -21.80 20.22
N VAL A 211 5.28 -21.22 19.99
CA VAL A 211 5.52 -20.22 18.95
C VAL A 211 5.76 -20.92 17.60
N PRO A 212 4.97 -20.65 16.56
CA PRO A 212 5.22 -21.21 15.23
C PRO A 212 6.56 -20.76 14.66
N ARG A 213 7.37 -21.70 14.15
CA ARG A 213 8.68 -21.39 13.53
C ARG A 213 8.61 -20.49 12.29
N ILE A 214 7.44 -20.41 11.67
CA ILE A 214 7.21 -19.54 10.51
C ILE A 214 7.18 -18.05 10.86
N MET A 215 7.05 -17.68 12.14
CA MET A 215 7.05 -16.28 12.54
C MET A 215 8.46 -15.69 12.41
N ASP A 216 8.59 -14.55 11.73
CA ASP A 216 9.86 -13.85 11.56
C ASP A 216 10.35 -13.17 12.84
N GLY A 217 9.43 -12.82 13.74
CA GLY A 217 9.73 -12.19 15.02
C GLY A 217 10.24 -13.17 16.06
N ARG A 218 10.88 -12.65 17.11
CA ARG A 218 11.37 -13.41 18.25
C ARG A 218 10.58 -13.11 19.52
N VAL A 219 10.68 -13.99 20.51
CA VAL A 219 10.20 -13.68 21.86
C VAL A 219 11.13 -12.66 22.49
N LEU A 220 10.57 -11.57 23.02
CA LEU A 220 11.28 -10.55 23.79
C LEU A 220 11.54 -11.05 25.22
N THR A 221 12.37 -12.08 25.36
CA THR A 221 12.68 -12.69 26.66
C THR A 221 13.28 -11.71 27.65
N GLU A 222 14.00 -10.69 27.16
CA GLU A 222 14.57 -9.61 27.96
C GLU A 222 13.49 -8.72 28.61
N ALA A 223 12.25 -8.75 28.12
CA ALA A 223 11.12 -8.04 28.72
C ALA A 223 10.52 -8.78 29.92
N LEU A 224 10.93 -10.03 30.16
CA LEU A 224 10.26 -10.96 31.07
C LEU A 224 11.09 -11.24 32.32
N VAL A 225 10.43 -11.39 33.46
CA VAL A 225 11.06 -11.85 34.71
C VAL A 225 11.20 -13.36 34.64
N ASP A 226 12.42 -13.88 34.81
CA ASP A 226 12.75 -15.31 34.80
C ASP A 226 12.06 -16.10 33.66
N PRO A 227 12.33 -15.78 32.38
CA PRO A 227 11.62 -16.37 31.25
C PRO A 227 11.86 -17.88 31.16
N GLU A 228 10.77 -18.64 31.03
CA GLU A 228 10.82 -20.05 30.67
C GLU A 228 11.40 -20.24 29.25
N PRO A 229 11.98 -21.41 28.93
CA PRO A 229 12.43 -21.71 27.58
C PRO A 229 11.30 -21.57 26.54
N VAL A 230 11.58 -20.93 25.41
CA VAL A 230 10.62 -20.77 24.33
C VAL A 230 10.31 -22.13 23.70
N ARG A 231 9.03 -22.50 23.69
CA ARG A 231 8.53 -23.69 23.00
C ARG A 231 8.15 -23.32 21.57
N PHE A 232 8.62 -24.10 20.60
CA PHE A 232 8.32 -23.89 19.19
C PHE A 232 7.41 -24.98 18.62
N SER A 233 6.56 -24.61 17.66
CA SER A 233 5.79 -25.54 16.84
C SER A 233 6.25 -25.49 15.37
N GLU A 234 6.24 -26.65 14.70
CA GLU A 234 6.60 -26.78 13.28
C GLU A 234 5.39 -26.53 12.35
N ASN A 235 4.15 -26.65 12.86
CA ASN A 235 2.92 -26.63 12.06
C ASN A 235 2.29 -25.25 12.01
N ALA A 236 2.30 -24.62 10.83
CA ALA A 236 1.51 -23.42 10.54
C ALA A 236 0.51 -23.60 9.37
N GLU A 237 0.56 -24.73 8.64
CA GLU A 237 -0.21 -24.90 7.40
C GLU A 237 -1.73 -25.13 7.62
N GLU A 238 -2.18 -25.47 8.83
CA GLU A 238 -3.59 -25.80 9.08
C GLU A 238 -4.50 -24.57 9.31
N GLY A 239 -3.95 -23.36 9.42
CA GLY A 239 -4.69 -22.18 9.89
C GLY A 239 -5.32 -21.29 8.80
N VAL A 240 -4.90 -21.38 7.55
CA VAL A 240 -5.49 -20.59 6.45
C VAL A 240 -6.46 -21.49 5.67
N ALA A 241 -7.45 -22.02 6.37
CA ALA A 241 -8.62 -22.55 5.70
C ALA A 241 -9.23 -21.42 4.88
N ALA A 242 -9.18 -21.56 3.55
CA ALA A 242 -9.76 -20.64 2.59
C ALA A 242 -11.24 -20.37 2.93
N GLY A 243 -11.47 -19.27 3.63
CA GLY A 243 -12.77 -18.91 4.18
C GLY A 243 -13.66 -18.28 3.10
N SER A 244 -14.69 -19.03 2.71
CA SER A 244 -15.92 -18.65 2.01
C SER A 244 -15.78 -17.91 0.68
N GLY A 245 -16.11 -18.60 -0.42
CA GLY A 245 -16.38 -17.98 -1.71
C GLY A 245 -17.53 -16.96 -1.60
N PHE A 246 -17.32 -15.79 -2.20
CA PHE A 246 -18.34 -14.75 -2.34
C PHE A 246 -19.50 -15.25 -3.21
N ASP A 247 -20.72 -14.74 -2.99
CA ASP A 247 -21.80 -14.95 -3.95
C ASP A 247 -21.47 -14.27 -5.30
N ALA A 248 -22.18 -14.63 -6.37
CA ALA A 248 -21.83 -14.17 -7.72
C ALA A 248 -21.93 -12.64 -7.92
N ASP A 249 -22.85 -11.98 -7.21
CA ASP A 249 -23.06 -10.53 -7.31
C ASP A 249 -22.04 -9.76 -6.48
N ASP A 250 -21.66 -10.29 -5.33
CA ASP A 250 -20.55 -9.78 -4.50
C ASP A 250 -19.22 -10.03 -5.19
N ALA A 251 -19.00 -11.19 -5.82
CA ALA A 251 -17.81 -11.50 -6.60
C ALA A 251 -17.67 -10.57 -7.80
N ALA A 252 -18.73 -10.31 -8.56
CA ALA A 252 -18.71 -9.39 -9.70
C ALA A 252 -18.44 -7.93 -9.26
N GLN A 253 -19.02 -7.49 -8.14
CA GLN A 253 -18.75 -6.16 -7.58
C GLN A 253 -17.35 -6.03 -7.00
N ILE A 254 -16.83 -7.09 -6.37
CA ILE A 254 -15.46 -7.17 -5.88
C ILE A 254 -14.52 -7.14 -7.09
N GLU A 255 -14.80 -7.91 -8.14
CA GLU A 255 -14.03 -7.89 -9.39
C GLU A 255 -14.03 -6.50 -10.03
N GLU A 256 -15.18 -5.86 -10.21
CA GLU A 256 -15.27 -4.51 -10.79
C GLU A 256 -14.48 -3.49 -9.93
N ARG A 257 -14.57 -3.62 -8.60
CA ARG A 257 -13.81 -2.77 -7.67
C ARG A 257 -12.31 -3.07 -7.73
N LEU A 258 -11.92 -4.34 -7.74
CA LEU A 258 -10.52 -4.77 -7.83
C LEU A 258 -9.92 -4.32 -9.15
N ARG A 259 -10.66 -4.44 -10.27
CA ARG A 259 -10.29 -3.91 -11.59
C ARG A 259 -10.12 -2.39 -11.58
N GLY A 260 -11.07 -1.65 -10.99
CA GLY A 260 -10.95 -0.20 -10.83
C GLY A 260 -9.81 0.24 -9.90
N LEU A 261 -9.41 -0.63 -8.97
CA LEU A 261 -8.24 -0.48 -8.10
C LEU A 261 -6.94 -1.01 -8.74
N GLY A 262 -7.02 -1.71 -9.87
CA GLY A 262 -5.92 -2.29 -10.66
C GLY A 262 -5.42 -3.68 -10.20
N TYR A 263 -6.15 -4.39 -9.35
CA TYR A 263 -5.84 -5.75 -8.88
C TYR A 263 -6.20 -6.85 -9.89
N LEU A 264 -7.00 -6.53 -10.91
CA LEU A 264 -7.46 -7.40 -12.02
C LEU A 264 -7.37 -6.63 -13.34
#